data_AF-A0A1F9ZDF6-F1
#
_entry.id   AF-A0A1F9ZDF6-F1
#
_cell.length_a   1.000
_cell.length_b   1.000
_cell.length_c   1.000
_cell.angle_alpha   90.00
_cell.angle_beta   90.00
_cell.angle_gamma   90.00
#
_symmetry.space_group_name_H-M   'P 1'
#
loop_
_entity.id
_entity.type
_entity.pdbx_description
1 polymer ?
#
loop_
_entity_poly.entity_id
_entity_poly.type
_entity_poly.pdbx_seq_one_letter_code
_entity_poly.pdbx_strand_id
1 'polypeptide(L)'
;MTTIRLSPRQKAKLNEASRILQALRKRRVSHGEAVEALAEIALADRRLLARAAEGPSVREDDPFFDLSLVFDLGPTDERTHDRVLYGRK
;
A
#
# COMPACT_ATOMS: atom_id res chain seq x y z
N MET A 1 12.27 7.53 20.92
CA MET A 1 12.58 8.29 19.68
C MET A 1 12.77 7.28 18.57
N THR A 2 11.94 7.35 17.53
CA THR A 2 11.98 6.39 16.41
C THR A 2 12.41 7.14 15.16
N THR A 3 13.41 6.61 14.45
CA THR A 3 13.97 7.26 13.27
C THR A 3 13.57 6.48 12.03
N ILE A 4 12.86 7.13 11.10
CA ILE A 4 12.49 6.54 9.81
C ILE A 4 13.32 7.21 8.72
N ARG A 5 13.99 6.41 7.90
CA ARG A 5 14.72 6.91 6.72
C ARG A 5 13.75 7.07 5.57
N LEU A 6 13.63 8.29 5.05
CA LEU A 6 12.79 8.60 3.89
C LEU A 6 13.67 8.90 2.67
N SER A 7 13.31 8.30 1.54
CA SER A 7 13.87 8.69 0.25
C SER A 7 13.41 10.12 -0.12
N PRO A 8 14.09 10.81 -1.05
CA PRO A 8 13.67 12.14 -1.50
C PRO A 8 12.22 12.18 -1.98
N ARG A 9 11.78 11.13 -2.70
CA ARG A 9 10.39 11.01 -3.19
C ARG A 9 9.39 10.84 -2.05
N GLN A 10 9.72 10.04 -1.03
CA GLN A 10 8.86 9.87 0.16
C GLN A 10 8.77 11.17 0.96
N LYS A 11 9.88 11.91 1.10
CA LYS A 11 9.92 13.21 1.76
C LYS A 11 9.05 14.24 1.03
N ALA A 12 9.05 14.24 -0.31
CA ALA A 12 8.17 15.10 -1.11
C ALA A 12 6.68 14.81 -0.84
N LYS A 13 6.29 13.53 -0.84
CA LYS A 13 4.92 13.10 -0.51
C LYS A 13 4.51 13.54 0.90
N LEU A 14 5.40 13.39 1.88
CA LEU A 14 5.12 13.80 3.26
C LEU A 14 4.96 15.32 3.39
N ASN A 15 5.76 16.10 2.65
CA ASN A 15 5.62 17.56 2.61
C ASN A 15 4.27 17.98 2.00
N GLU A 16 3.83 17.29 0.96
CA GLU A 16 2.52 17.53 0.34
C GLU A 16 1.37 17.17 1.28
N ALA A 17 1.41 15.99 1.91
CA ALA A 17 0.44 15.59 2.92
C ALA A 17 0.38 16.60 4.09
N SER A 18 1.53 17.08 4.54
CA SER A 18 1.62 18.12 5.58
C SER A 18 0.92 19.42 5.15
N ARG A 19 1.09 19.86 3.89
CA ARG A 19 0.41 21.05 3.36
C ARG A 19 -1.11 20.88 3.33
N ILE A 20 -1.59 19.72 2.87
CA ILE A 20 -3.03 19.41 2.84
C ILE A 20 -3.61 19.44 4.27
N LEU A 21 -2.94 18.79 5.22
CA LEU A 21 -3.38 18.76 6.62
C LEU A 21 -3.36 20.16 7.25
N GLN A 22 -2.37 21.00 6.92
CA GLN A 22 -2.32 22.39 7.38
C GLN A 22 -3.51 23.22 6.85
N ALA A 23 -3.83 23.07 5.57
CA ALA A 23 -4.97 23.74 4.96
C ALA A 23 -6.30 23.33 5.62
N LEU A 24 -6.48 22.03 5.88
CA LEU A 24 -7.68 21.50 6.52
C LEU A 24 -7.81 21.92 8.00
N ARG A 25 -6.71 21.85 8.76
CA ARG A 25 -6.71 22.16 10.20
C ARG A 25 -6.55 23.65 10.51
N LYS A 26 -6.30 24.49 9.50
CA LYS A 26 -6.01 25.94 9.62
C LYS A 26 -4.93 26.26 10.66
N ARG A 27 -3.98 25.35 10.87
CA ARG A 27 -2.84 25.52 11.78
C ARG A 27 -1.60 24.87 11.19
N ARG A 28 -0.44 25.24 11.71
CA ARG A 28 0.82 24.57 11.38
C ARG A 28 0.77 23.11 11.86
N VAL A 29 1.26 22.21 11.02
CA VAL A 29 1.37 20.76 11.28
C VAL A 29 2.84 20.39 11.10
N SER A 30 3.41 19.75 12.12
CA SER A 30 4.77 19.23 12.09
C SER A 30 4.85 17.94 11.27
N HIS A 31 6.05 17.56 10.82
CA HIS A 31 6.25 16.28 10.14
C HIS A 31 5.81 15.08 11.00
N GLY A 32 6.00 15.15 12.32
CA GLY A 32 5.56 14.09 13.24
C GLY A 32 4.05 13.93 13.25
N GLU A 33 3.32 15.04 13.41
CA GLU A 33 1.85 15.03 13.39
C GLU A 33 1.28 14.58 12.03
N ALA A 34 1.96 14.91 10.93
CA ALA A 34 1.54 14.45 9.61
C ALA A 34 1.72 12.93 9.45
N VAL A 35 2.84 12.38 9.94
CA VAL A 35 3.09 10.92 9.93
C VAL A 35 2.06 10.20 10.81
N GLU A 36 1.78 10.73 12.00
CA GLU A 36 0.79 10.18 12.92
C GLU A 36 -0.61 10.15 12.29
N ALA A 37 -1.06 11.28 11.73
CA ALA A 37 -2.37 11.35 11.07
C ALA A 37 -2.49 10.38 9.87
N LEU A 38 -1.42 10.21 9.09
CA LEU A 38 -1.41 9.24 7.98
C LEU A 38 -1.47 7.80 8.49
N ALA A 39 -0.78 7.48 9.59
CA ALA A 39 -0.80 6.15 10.21
C ALA A 39 -2.18 5.83 10.82
N GLU A 40 -2.81 6.79 11.49
CA GLU A 40 -4.16 6.65 12.03
C GLU A 40 -5.18 6.37 10.92
N ILE A 41 -5.12 7.10 9.81
CA ILE A 41 -6.01 6.87 8.65
C ILE A 41 -5.78 5.48 8.05
N ALA A 42 -4.52 5.07 7.90
CA ALA A 42 -4.20 3.75 7.37
C ALA A 42 -4.71 2.61 8.29
N LEU A 43 -4.69 2.82 9.61
CA LEU A 43 -5.26 1.86 10.57
C LEU A 43 -6.80 1.85 10.54
N ALA A 44 -7.43 3.00 10.35
CA ALA A 44 -8.88 3.12 10.26
C ALA A 44 -9.43 2.47 8.97
N ASP A 45 -8.70 2.56 7.85
CA ASP A 45 -9.08 1.94 6.58
C ASP A 45 -8.05 0.88 6.14
N ARG A 46 -8.33 -0.37 6.53
CA ARG A 46 -7.50 -1.55 6.19
C ARG A 46 -7.30 -1.75 4.69
N ARG A 47 -8.18 -1.22 3.83
CA ARG A 47 -8.03 -1.34 2.37
C ARG A 47 -6.82 -0.55 1.86
N LEU A 48 -6.49 0.57 2.51
CA LEU A 48 -5.30 1.36 2.18
C LEU A 48 -4.02 0.59 2.47
N LEU A 49 -3.99 -0.18 3.57
CA LEU A 49 -2.87 -1.05 3.92
C LEU A 49 -2.77 -2.26 2.98
N ALA A 50 -3.89 -2.88 2.63
CA ALA A 50 -3.92 -3.98 1.66
C ALA A 50 -3.34 -3.55 0.30
N ARG A 51 -3.79 -2.40 -0.23
CA ARG A 51 -3.28 -1.82 -1.47
C ARG A 51 -1.79 -1.45 -1.39
N ALA A 52 -1.31 -1.02 -0.22
CA ALA A 52 0.12 -0.77 -0.02
C ALA A 52 0.94 -2.06 0.03
N ALA A 53 0.35 -3.18 0.48
CA ALA A 53 0.98 -4.49 0.55
C ALA A 53 1.04 -5.20 -0.82
N GLU A 54 0.07 -4.97 -1.70
CA GLU A 54 0.05 -5.47 -3.09
C GLU A 54 1.25 -4.97 -3.93
N GLY A 55 1.98 -3.95 -3.45
CA GLY A 55 3.12 -3.36 -4.15
C GLY A 55 2.68 -2.51 -5.35
N PRO A 56 3.62 -1.93 -6.11
CA PRO A 56 3.26 -1.27 -7.37
C PRO A 56 2.60 -2.30 -8.29
N SER A 57 1.40 -1.98 -8.79
CA SER A 57 0.72 -2.78 -9.81
C SER A 57 1.69 -3.10 -10.94
N VAL A 58 1.79 -4.38 -11.28
CA VAL A 58 2.58 -4.86 -12.42
C VAL A 58 2.23 -3.99 -13.64
N ARG A 59 3.25 -3.50 -14.33
CA ARG A 59 3.10 -2.60 -15.48
C ARG A 59 2.26 -3.28 -16.55
N GLU A 60 1.24 -2.57 -17.04
CA GLU A 60 0.44 -2.97 -18.21
C GLU A 60 1.29 -3.14 -19.48
N ASP A 61 2.53 -2.64 -19.49
CA ASP A 61 3.47 -2.73 -20.62
C ASP A 61 4.30 -4.03 -20.64
N ASP A 62 4.04 -5.00 -19.76
CA ASP A 62 4.75 -6.29 -19.78
C ASP A 62 4.21 -7.18 -20.92
N PRO A 63 5.02 -7.52 -21.95
CA PRO A 63 4.59 -8.34 -23.07
C PRO A 63 4.23 -9.78 -22.68
N PHE A 64 4.50 -10.20 -21.43
CA PHE A 64 4.09 -11.49 -20.88
C PHE A 64 2.86 -11.40 -19.96
N PHE A 65 2.33 -10.20 -19.72
CA PHE A 65 1.19 -9.97 -18.83
C PHE A 65 -0.11 -9.84 -19.65
N ASP A 66 -0.58 -10.97 -20.19
CA ASP A 66 -1.86 -11.04 -20.88
C ASP A 66 -3.00 -11.29 -19.88
N LEU A 67 -3.80 -10.25 -19.61
CA LEU A 67 -4.97 -10.32 -18.71
C LEU A 67 -6.11 -11.20 -19.26
N SER A 68 -6.08 -11.61 -20.54
CA SER A 68 -7.07 -12.54 -21.10
C SER A 68 -6.91 -13.98 -20.58
N LEU A 69 -5.76 -14.29 -19.95
CA LEU A 69 -5.42 -15.58 -19.36
C LEU A 69 -5.50 -15.59 -17.81
N VAL A 70 -5.98 -14.52 -17.19
CA VAL A 70 -6.08 -14.45 -15.73
C VAL A 70 -7.33 -15.19 -15.26
N PHE A 71 -7.13 -16.41 -14.80
CA PHE A 71 -8.11 -17.10 -13.97
C PHE A 71 -8.19 -16.38 -12.61
N ASP A 72 -9.38 -15.90 -12.24
CA ASP A 72 -9.65 -15.37 -10.91
C ASP A 72 -9.55 -16.52 -9.89
N LEU A 73 -8.34 -16.71 -9.35
CA LEU A 73 -8.00 -17.77 -8.40
C LEU A 73 -8.31 -17.40 -6.95
N GLY A 74 -8.85 -16.19 -6.71
CA GLY A 74 -9.06 -15.68 -5.35
C GLY A 74 -7.75 -15.57 -4.54
N PRO A 75 -7.82 -15.39 -3.21
CA PRO A 75 -6.63 -15.31 -2.37
C PRO A 75 -5.90 -16.66 -2.34
N THR A 76 -4.76 -16.73 -3.04
CA THR A 76 -3.89 -17.90 -3.09
C THR A 76 -3.07 -18.00 -1.80
N ASP A 77 -3.53 -18.81 -0.84
CA ASP A 77 -2.69 -19.32 0.25
C ASP A 77 -1.81 -20.46 -0.30
N GLU A 78 -0.50 -20.45 -0.01
CA GLU A 78 0.46 -21.51 -0.42
C GLU A 78 -0.09 -22.92 -0.12
N ARG A 79 -0.82 -23.08 1.00
CA ARG A 79 -1.43 -24.36 1.37
C ARG A 79 -2.60 -24.79 0.48
N THR A 80 -3.27 -23.84 -0.16
CA THR A 80 -4.39 -24.12 -1.06
C THR A 80 -3.88 -24.58 -2.42
N HIS A 81 -2.70 -24.10 -2.84
CA HIS A 81 -2.08 -24.45 -4.12
C HIS A 81 -1.69 -25.93 -4.19
N ASP A 82 -1.02 -26.44 -3.16
CA ASP A 82 -0.67 -27.86 -3.08
C ASP A 82 -1.91 -28.77 -3.05
N ARG A 83 -2.99 -28.32 -2.40
CA ARG A 83 -4.25 -29.08 -2.32
C ARG A 83 -4.94 -29.20 -3.69
N VAL A 84 -4.89 -28.17 -4.51
CA VAL A 84 -5.49 -28.15 -5.86
C VAL A 84 -4.67 -28.98 -6.83
N LEU A 85 -3.34 -28.91 -6.76
CA LEU A 85 -2.44 -29.60 -7.69
C LEU A 85 -2.25 -31.09 -7.37
N TYR A 86 -2.19 -31.46 -6.10
CA TYR A 86 -1.85 -32.83 -5.69
C TYR A 86 -3.04 -33.64 -5.17
N GLY A 87 -4.23 -33.03 -5.06
CA GLY A 87 -5.44 -33.68 -4.57
C GLY A 87 -5.38 -34.05 -3.08
N ARG A 88 -6.54 -34.27 -2.45
CA ARG A 88 -6.58 -34.86 -1.10
C ARG A 88 -6.06 -36.29 -1.19
N LYS A 89 -5.02 -36.61 -0.41
CA LYS A 89 -4.90 -37.98 0.11
C LYS A 89 -6.04 -38.25 1.08
#